data_AF-A0A7C2FAE6-F1
#
_entry.id   AF-A0A7C2FAE6-F1
#
_cell.length_a   1.000
_cell.length_b   1.000
_cell.length_c   1.000
_cell.angle_alpha   90.00
_cell.angle_beta   90.00
_cell.angle_gamma   90.00
#
_symmetry.space_group_name_H-M   'P 1'
#
loop_
_entity.id
_entity.type
_entity.pdbx_description
1 polymer ?
#
loop_
_entity_poly.entity_id
_entity_poly.type
_entity_poly.pdbx_seq_one_letter_code
_entity_poly.pdbx_strand_id
1 'polypeptide(L)'
;MEPVGYNYSPNSHLDIDWVDGRLAVGAAFSPNQVGLLKEQGIGAVLDLRAEAADDPDLLRKHGIEFLHLGVPDGEAPDPAQLRRGISWVREQWAQGRRVLVHCQGGLGRSPCFATALLVAEGLPLEEAFERVKSARRPAALTASQWEALRRLALEVPAE
;
A
#
# COMPACT_ATOMS: atom_id res chain seq x y z
N MET A 1 -3.15 18.27 23.87
CA MET A 1 -3.14 16.81 23.64
C MET A 1 -1.98 16.57 22.69
N GLU A 2 -0.82 16.21 23.23
CA GLU A 2 0.36 15.92 22.42
C GLU A 2 0.06 14.67 21.58
N PRO A 3 0.30 14.65 20.26
CA PRO A 3 0.10 13.44 19.48
C PRO A 3 1.14 12.40 19.94
N VAL A 4 0.65 11.18 20.18
CA VAL A 4 1.49 9.99 20.41
C VAL A 4 2.58 9.95 19.33
N GLY A 5 3.83 10.12 19.75
CA GLY A 5 4.98 10.21 18.86
C GLY A 5 5.20 8.90 18.13
N TYR A 6 4.73 8.80 16.90
CA TYR A 6 5.14 7.74 16.00
C TYR A 6 6.61 8.00 15.63
N ASN A 7 7.45 7.00 15.86
CA ASN A 7 8.89 7.10 15.62
C ASN A 7 9.13 7.00 14.11
N TYR A 8 8.99 8.12 13.41
CA TYR A 8 9.33 8.22 12.00
C TYR A 8 10.85 8.11 11.84
N SER A 9 11.30 7.39 10.80
CA SER A 9 12.72 7.29 10.51
C SER A 9 13.30 8.71 10.39
N PRO A 10 14.37 9.07 11.13
CA PRO A 10 14.89 10.43 11.23
C PRO A 10 15.54 10.96 9.92
N ASN A 11 15.37 10.23 8.81
CA ASN A 11 16.10 10.44 7.58
C ASN A 11 15.30 11.22 6.53
N SER A 12 16.04 11.98 5.72
CA SER A 12 15.61 12.65 4.49
C SER A 12 15.15 11.70 3.36
N HIS A 13 14.77 10.47 3.69
CA HIS A 13 14.44 9.41 2.73
C HIS A 13 13.19 8.65 3.20
N LEU A 14 12.37 8.26 2.23
CA LEU A 14 11.17 7.46 2.43
C LEU A 14 11.55 5.97 2.52
N ASP A 15 10.92 5.21 3.42
CA ASP A 15 11.02 3.75 3.46
C ASP A 15 9.95 3.13 2.56
N ILE A 16 10.15 3.29 1.25
CA ILE A 16 9.29 2.76 0.20
C ILE A 16 10.15 2.11 -0.88
N ASP A 17 9.61 1.10 -1.54
CA ASP A 17 10.24 0.41 -2.67
C ASP A 17 9.27 0.34 -3.85
N TRP A 18 9.76 0.65 -5.05
CA TRP A 18 8.97 0.54 -6.28
C TRP A 18 8.87 -0.91 -6.71
N VAL A 19 7.65 -1.43 -6.80
CA VAL A 19 7.36 -2.77 -7.34
C VAL A 19 7.43 -2.74 -8.87
N ASP A 20 6.93 -1.65 -9.47
CA ASP A 20 7.07 -1.35 -10.89
C ASP A 20 7.00 0.17 -11.15
N GLY A 21 6.79 0.58 -12.40
CA GLY A 21 6.68 1.99 -12.78
C GLY A 21 5.47 2.74 -12.21
N ARG A 22 4.45 2.06 -11.68
CA ARG A 22 3.17 2.64 -11.23
C ARG A 22 2.84 2.34 -9.77
N LEU A 23 3.46 1.35 -9.14
CA LEU A 23 3.17 0.88 -7.78
C LEU A 23 4.41 0.92 -6.88
N ALA A 24 4.30 1.61 -5.74
CA ALA A 24 5.25 1.55 -4.64
C ALA A 24 4.61 0.93 -3.40
N VAL A 25 5.43 0.26 -2.57
CA VAL A 25 5.03 -0.34 -1.29
C VAL A 25 5.97 0.16 -0.20
N GLY A 26 5.44 0.51 0.97
CA GLY A 26 6.31 0.91 2.07
C GLY A 26 5.69 1.05 3.44
N ALA A 27 6.44 1.71 4.32
CA ALA A 27 6.11 2.01 5.70
C ALA A 27 5.49 3.41 5.86
N ALA A 28 5.08 3.73 7.10
CA ALA A 28 4.55 5.04 7.43
C ALA A 28 5.63 6.13 7.30
N PHE A 29 5.20 7.31 6.87
CA PHE A 29 6.03 8.51 6.72
C PHE A 29 5.49 9.64 7.58
N SER A 30 6.37 10.57 7.95
CA SER A 30 6.00 11.75 8.74
C SER A 30 5.32 12.82 7.87
N PRO A 31 4.53 13.72 8.46
CA PRO A 31 3.99 14.89 7.76
C PRO A 31 5.05 15.71 7.02
N ASN A 32 6.28 15.81 7.56
CA ASN A 32 7.39 16.53 6.94
C ASN A 32 7.95 15.85 5.68
N GLN A 33 7.63 14.57 5.46
CA GLN A 33 8.09 13.80 4.30
C GLN A 33 7.07 13.79 3.14
N VAL A 34 5.90 14.40 3.29
CA VAL A 34 4.87 14.44 2.23
C VAL A 34 5.40 15.10 0.95
N GLY A 35 6.25 16.13 1.07
CA GLY A 35 6.92 16.75 -0.09
C GLY A 35 7.79 15.75 -0.86
N LEU A 36 8.48 14.84 -0.16
CA LEU A 36 9.32 13.81 -0.80
C LEU A 36 8.49 12.80 -1.59
N LEU A 37 7.26 12.50 -1.19
CA LEU A 37 6.36 11.63 -1.96
C LEU A 37 6.12 12.25 -3.35
N LYS A 38 5.86 13.56 -3.38
CA LYS A 38 5.63 14.29 -4.63
C LYS A 38 6.88 14.31 -5.52
N GLU A 39 8.05 14.52 -4.93
CA GLU A 39 9.34 14.47 -5.64
C GLU A 39 9.63 13.10 -6.24
N GLN A 40 9.20 12.01 -5.59
CA GLN A 40 9.26 10.65 -6.14
C GLN A 40 8.22 10.37 -7.23
N GLY A 41 7.37 11.35 -7.55
CA GLY A 41 6.31 11.22 -8.56
C GLY A 41 5.08 10.46 -8.08
N ILE A 42 4.91 10.26 -6.76
CA ILE A 42 3.70 9.69 -6.19
C ILE A 42 2.57 10.71 -6.32
N GLY A 43 1.49 10.28 -6.96
CA GLY A 43 0.27 11.08 -7.11
C GLY A 43 -0.88 10.61 -6.25
N ALA A 44 -0.78 9.42 -5.63
CA ALA A 44 -1.81 8.90 -4.77
C ALA A 44 -1.25 7.99 -3.67
N VAL A 45 -1.89 8.01 -2.49
CA VAL A 45 -1.51 7.23 -1.30
C VAL A 45 -2.72 6.41 -0.82
N LEU A 46 -2.50 5.12 -0.63
CA LEU A 46 -3.42 4.20 0.03
C LEU A 46 -2.85 3.79 1.39
N ASP A 47 -3.53 4.21 2.46
CA ASP A 47 -3.16 3.92 3.85
C ASP A 47 -4.02 2.78 4.40
N LEU A 48 -3.35 1.70 4.82
CA LEU A 48 -3.96 0.51 5.38
C LEU A 48 -4.02 0.52 6.91
N ARG A 49 -3.55 1.54 7.60
CA ARG A 49 -3.50 1.51 9.08
C ARG A 49 -4.88 1.71 9.67
N ALA A 50 -5.33 0.85 10.58
CA ALA A 50 -6.53 1.12 11.38
C ALA A 50 -6.20 1.99 12.61
N GLU A 51 -4.98 1.86 13.09
CA GLU A 51 -4.45 2.52 14.28
C GLU A 51 -4.03 3.97 14.06
N ALA A 52 -3.97 4.42 12.80
CA ALA A 52 -3.57 5.75 12.39
C ALA A 52 -4.16 6.09 11.01
N ALA A 53 -4.12 7.35 10.64
CA ALA A 53 -4.43 7.82 9.30
C ALA A 53 -3.52 9.00 8.95
N ASP A 54 -3.09 9.08 7.69
CA ASP A 54 -2.43 10.29 7.20
C ASP A 54 -3.40 11.48 7.15
N ASP A 55 -2.83 12.70 7.17
CA ASP A 55 -3.62 13.93 7.06
C ASP A 55 -4.06 14.14 5.59
N PRO A 56 -5.37 14.02 5.29
CA PRO A 56 -5.89 14.17 3.93
C PRO A 56 -5.72 15.60 3.39
N ASP A 57 -5.76 16.63 4.24
CA ASP A 57 -5.63 18.01 3.81
C ASP A 57 -4.16 18.33 3.47
N LEU A 58 -3.21 17.75 4.20
CA LEU A 58 -1.79 17.87 3.89
C LEU A 58 -1.43 17.18 2.56
N LEU A 59 -1.94 15.96 2.34
CA LEU A 59 -1.75 15.24 1.07
C LEU A 59 -2.38 16.03 -0.09
N ARG A 60 -3.60 16.53 0.07
CA ARG A 60 -4.29 17.33 -0.95
C ARG A 60 -3.53 18.61 -1.30
N LYS A 61 -2.94 19.30 -0.33
CA LYS A 61 -2.08 20.49 -0.57
C LYS A 61 -0.89 20.20 -1.48
N HIS A 62 -0.42 18.95 -1.52
CA HIS A 62 0.66 18.50 -2.40
C HIS A 62 0.15 17.87 -3.72
N GLY A 63 -1.16 17.89 -3.94
CA GLY A 63 -1.80 17.25 -5.10
C GLY A 63 -1.63 15.73 -5.09
N ILE A 64 -1.76 15.12 -3.92
CA ILE A 64 -1.74 13.67 -3.70
C ILE A 64 -3.15 13.22 -3.33
N GLU A 65 -3.71 12.31 -4.12
CA GLU A 65 -4.99 11.68 -3.83
C GLU A 65 -4.85 10.68 -2.68
N PHE A 66 -5.90 10.52 -1.87
CA PHE A 66 -5.80 9.72 -0.66
C PHE A 66 -6.97 8.76 -0.48
N LEU A 67 -6.65 7.53 -0.09
CA LEU A 67 -7.61 6.53 0.36
C LEU A 67 -7.13 5.90 1.66
N HIS A 68 -7.98 5.97 2.69
CA HIS A 68 -7.81 5.22 3.94
C HIS A 68 -8.75 4.01 3.96
N LEU A 69 -8.19 2.82 4.21
CA LEU A 69 -8.95 1.57 4.31
C LEU A 69 -9.13 1.05 5.73
N GLY A 70 -8.21 1.34 6.65
CA GLY A 70 -8.32 0.93 8.05
C GLY A 70 -8.25 -0.59 8.27
N VAL A 71 -7.12 -1.22 7.97
CA VAL A 71 -6.88 -2.66 8.21
C VAL A 71 -6.16 -2.85 9.55
N PRO A 72 -6.73 -3.63 10.50
CA PRO A 72 -6.09 -3.92 11.78
C PRO A 72 -4.68 -4.50 11.60
N ASP A 73 -3.76 -4.18 12.52
CA ASP A 73 -2.39 -4.68 12.42
C ASP A 73 -2.31 -6.21 12.53
N GLY A 74 -1.44 -6.82 11.73
CA GLY A 74 -1.33 -8.28 11.60
C GLY A 74 -2.45 -8.97 10.80
N GLU A 75 -3.50 -8.25 10.41
CA GLU A 75 -4.61 -8.78 9.63
C GLU A 75 -4.46 -8.55 8.12
N ALA A 76 -5.31 -9.23 7.35
CA ALA A 76 -5.47 -9.03 5.92
C ALA A 76 -6.61 -8.02 5.66
N PRO A 77 -6.55 -7.23 4.58
CA PRO A 77 -7.72 -6.48 4.14
C PRO A 77 -8.88 -7.44 3.83
N ASP A 78 -10.09 -7.11 4.28
CA ASP A 78 -11.27 -7.90 3.99
C ASP A 78 -11.68 -7.82 2.49
N PRO A 79 -12.58 -8.70 2.00
CA PRO A 79 -12.97 -8.69 0.59
C PRO A 79 -13.59 -7.38 0.08
N ALA A 80 -14.27 -6.60 0.93
CA ALA A 80 -14.81 -5.29 0.56
C ALA A 80 -13.71 -4.23 0.51
N GLN A 81 -12.78 -4.24 1.47
CA GLN A 81 -11.58 -3.40 1.46
C GLN A 81 -10.70 -3.66 0.24
N LEU A 82 -10.46 -4.93 -0.10
CA LEU A 82 -9.72 -5.32 -1.32
C LEU A 82 -10.40 -4.77 -2.57
N ARG A 83 -11.71 -5.02 -2.76
CA ARG A 83 -12.46 -4.51 -3.91
C ARG A 83 -12.41 -2.99 -4.02
N ARG A 84 -12.67 -2.29 -2.91
CA ARG A 84 -12.63 -0.81 -2.85
C ARG A 84 -11.24 -0.28 -3.18
N GLY A 85 -10.22 -0.83 -2.55
CA GLY A 85 -8.84 -0.41 -2.78
C GLY A 85 -8.39 -0.66 -4.21
N ILE A 86 -8.61 -1.87 -4.75
CA ILE A 86 -8.20 -2.25 -6.10
C ILE A 86 -8.89 -1.36 -7.14
N SER A 87 -10.20 -1.14 -7.01
CA SER A 87 -10.93 -0.21 -7.88
C SER A 87 -10.33 1.19 -7.84
N TRP A 88 -10.08 1.71 -6.64
CA TRP A 88 -9.50 3.03 -6.47
C TRP A 88 -8.09 3.14 -7.07
N VAL A 89 -7.22 2.13 -6.87
CA VAL A 89 -5.87 2.13 -7.47
C VAL A 89 -5.94 2.11 -8.99
N ARG A 90 -6.85 1.32 -9.58
CA ARG A 90 -7.08 1.31 -11.03
C ARG A 90 -7.52 2.68 -11.55
N GLU A 91 -8.41 3.37 -10.83
CA GLU A 91 -8.81 4.74 -11.16
C GLU A 91 -7.63 5.72 -11.10
N GLN A 92 -6.73 5.58 -10.12
CA GLN A 92 -5.52 6.41 -10.04
C GLN A 92 -4.58 6.14 -11.21
N TRP A 93 -4.36 4.89 -11.57
CA TRP A 93 -3.54 4.51 -12.73
C TRP A 93 -4.15 4.99 -14.05
N ALA A 94 -5.47 4.93 -14.21
CA ALA A 94 -6.16 5.46 -15.40
C ALA A 94 -5.99 6.97 -15.54
N GLN A 95 -5.80 7.68 -14.42
CA GLN A 95 -5.48 9.12 -14.39
C GLN A 95 -3.97 9.40 -14.48
N GLY A 96 -3.14 8.38 -14.77
CA GLY A 96 -1.69 8.51 -14.92
C GLY A 96 -0.94 8.71 -13.61
N ARG A 97 -1.58 8.51 -12.45
CA ARG A 97 -0.91 8.68 -11.14
C ARG A 97 -0.17 7.41 -10.76
N ARG A 98 1.01 7.58 -10.15
CA ARG A 98 1.73 6.50 -9.47
C ARG A 98 1.23 6.41 -8.02
N VAL A 99 1.06 5.19 -7.52
CA VAL A 99 0.40 4.94 -6.23
C VAL A 99 1.39 4.35 -5.23
N LEU A 100 1.40 4.91 -4.03
CA LEU A 100 2.01 4.29 -2.86
C LEU A 100 0.94 3.56 -2.05
N VAL A 101 1.17 2.28 -1.76
CA VAL A 101 0.42 1.52 -0.75
C VAL A 101 1.31 1.36 0.48
N HIS A 102 0.84 1.80 1.64
CA HIS A 102 1.63 1.67 2.87
C HIS A 102 0.81 1.19 4.07
N CYS A 103 1.53 0.75 5.09
CA CYS A 103 1.00 0.46 6.42
C CYS A 103 1.96 1.04 7.45
N GLN A 104 2.02 0.50 8.67
CA GLN A 104 2.94 1.00 9.68
C GLN A 104 4.41 0.72 9.36
N GLY A 105 4.78 -0.55 9.18
CA GLY A 105 6.19 -0.95 8.95
C GLY A 105 6.51 -1.42 7.52
N GLY A 106 5.53 -1.46 6.63
CA GLY A 106 5.77 -1.89 5.24
C GLY A 106 6.15 -3.37 5.08
N LEU A 107 5.69 -4.24 6.00
CA LEU A 107 6.06 -5.66 6.06
C LEU A 107 4.90 -6.60 5.68
N GLY A 108 3.72 -6.41 6.28
CA GLY A 108 2.59 -7.34 6.15
C GLY A 108 1.46 -6.78 5.30
N ARG A 109 0.69 -5.82 5.86
CA ARG A 109 -0.53 -5.28 5.24
C ARG A 109 -0.29 -4.69 3.85
N SER A 110 0.71 -3.82 3.67
CA SER A 110 0.97 -3.19 2.37
C SER A 110 1.49 -4.18 1.32
N PRO A 111 2.44 -5.10 1.62
CA PRO A 111 2.75 -6.20 0.72
C PRO A 111 1.54 -7.10 0.40
N CYS A 112 0.72 -7.43 1.39
CA CYS A 112 -0.49 -8.24 1.18
C CYS A 112 -1.43 -7.59 0.17
N PHE A 113 -1.73 -6.30 0.34
CA PHE A 113 -2.58 -5.57 -0.59
C PHE A 113 -1.95 -5.46 -1.99
N ALA A 114 -0.65 -5.16 -2.06
CA ALA A 114 0.06 -5.07 -3.34
C ALA A 114 0.06 -6.40 -4.11
N THR A 115 0.23 -7.53 -3.41
CA THR A 115 0.11 -8.86 -4.00
C THR A 115 -1.31 -9.12 -4.48
N ALA A 116 -2.33 -8.81 -3.67
CA ALA A 116 -3.74 -8.94 -4.08
C ALA A 116 -4.06 -8.12 -5.34
N LEU A 117 -3.54 -6.90 -5.41
CA LEU A 117 -3.68 -6.03 -6.57
C LEU A 117 -3.04 -6.65 -7.82
N LEU A 118 -1.80 -7.14 -7.73
CA LEU A 118 -1.15 -7.79 -8.87
C LEU A 118 -1.86 -9.06 -9.32
N VAL A 119 -2.42 -9.85 -8.39
CA VAL A 119 -3.28 -11.00 -8.74
C VAL A 119 -4.52 -10.55 -9.49
N ALA A 120 -5.17 -9.47 -9.04
CA ALA A 120 -6.31 -8.90 -9.74
C ALA A 120 -5.96 -8.34 -11.14
N GLU A 121 -4.69 -7.97 -11.36
CA GLU A 121 -4.15 -7.58 -12.68
C GLU A 121 -3.68 -8.79 -13.52
N GLY A 122 -3.99 -10.02 -13.09
CA GLY A 122 -3.78 -11.24 -13.87
C GLY A 122 -2.48 -11.99 -13.58
N LEU A 123 -1.70 -11.59 -12.57
CA LEU A 123 -0.51 -12.36 -12.19
C LEU A 123 -0.91 -13.58 -11.34
N PRO A 124 -0.27 -14.75 -11.54
CA PRO A 124 -0.36 -15.85 -10.59
C PRO A 124 0.06 -15.40 -9.19
N LEU A 125 -0.57 -15.95 -8.15
CA LEU A 125 -0.35 -15.53 -6.76
C LEU A 125 1.12 -15.58 -6.34
N GLU A 126 1.79 -16.67 -6.68
CA GLU A 126 3.20 -16.89 -6.36
C GLU A 126 4.08 -15.83 -7.04
N GLU A 127 3.84 -15.56 -8.33
CA GLU A 127 4.57 -14.54 -9.09
C GLU A 127 4.29 -13.12 -8.57
N ALA A 128 3.05 -12.84 -8.21
CA ALA A 128 2.63 -11.57 -7.63
C ALA A 128 3.35 -11.31 -6.29
N PHE A 129 3.42 -12.31 -5.41
CA PHE A 129 4.13 -12.16 -4.15
C PHE A 129 5.64 -12.04 -4.36
N GLU A 130 6.24 -12.87 -5.21
CA GLU A 130 7.68 -12.81 -5.50
C GLU A 130 8.08 -11.46 -6.10
N ARG A 131 7.24 -10.86 -6.93
CA ARG A 131 7.48 -9.52 -7.47
C ARG A 131 7.51 -8.46 -6.36
N VAL A 132 6.52 -8.50 -5.46
CA VAL A 132 6.47 -7.59 -4.31
C VAL A 132 7.67 -7.82 -3.38
N LYS A 133 8.00 -9.08 -3.07
CA LYS A 133 9.12 -9.46 -2.19
C LYS A 133 10.48 -9.07 -2.75
N SER A 134 10.66 -9.18 -4.06
CA SER A 134 11.89 -8.80 -4.75
C SER A 134 12.14 -7.30 -4.68
N ALA A 135 11.09 -6.49 -4.83
CA ALA A 135 11.18 -5.04 -4.64
C ALA A 135 11.32 -4.67 -3.16
N ARG A 136 10.44 -5.20 -2.31
CA ARG A 136 10.38 -4.94 -0.87
C ARG A 136 10.91 -6.15 -0.09
N ARG A 137 12.24 -6.24 0.03
CA ARG A 137 12.92 -7.36 0.74
C ARG A 137 12.38 -7.69 2.14
N PRO A 138 11.94 -6.73 3.00
CA PRO A 138 11.40 -7.08 4.31
C PRO A 138 9.95 -7.59 4.28
N ALA A 139 9.27 -7.65 3.13
CA ALA A 139 7.90 -8.14 3.03
C ALA A 139 7.75 -9.54 3.65
N ALA A 140 6.83 -9.71 4.59
CA ALA A 140 6.58 -10.95 5.29
C ALA A 140 5.09 -11.01 5.66
N LEU A 141 4.38 -11.95 5.05
CA LEU A 141 2.95 -12.12 5.24
C LEU A 141 2.65 -13.10 6.38
N THR A 142 1.62 -12.81 7.15
CA THR A 142 1.07 -13.74 8.16
C THR A 142 0.30 -14.87 7.47
N ALA A 143 -0.01 -15.93 8.23
CA ALA A 143 -0.84 -17.03 7.72
C ALA A 143 -2.22 -16.55 7.26
N SER A 144 -2.86 -15.64 8.01
CA SER A 144 -4.17 -15.07 7.65
C SER A 144 -4.11 -14.25 6.36
N GLN A 145 -3.03 -13.52 6.12
CA GLN A 145 -2.80 -12.79 4.87
C GLN A 145 -2.62 -13.73 3.67
N TRP A 146 -1.87 -14.81 3.84
CA TRP A 146 -1.76 -15.86 2.82
C TRP A 146 -3.10 -16.52 2.50
N GLU A 147 -3.91 -16.81 3.52
CA GLU A 147 -5.24 -17.37 3.32
C GLU A 147 -6.17 -16.43 2.56
N ALA A 148 -6.16 -15.13 2.89
CA ALA A 148 -6.94 -14.13 2.17
C ALA A 148 -6.54 -14.06 0.68
N LEU A 149 -5.23 -14.06 0.40
CA LEU A 149 -4.71 -14.05 -0.97
C LEU A 149 -5.08 -15.30 -1.77
N ARG A 150 -5.02 -16.48 -1.15
CA ARG A 150 -5.45 -17.73 -1.81
C ARG A 150 -6.93 -17.71 -2.15
N ARG A 151 -7.78 -17.18 -1.27
CA ARG A 151 -9.22 -17.03 -1.56
C ARG A 151 -9.44 -16.09 -2.74
N LEU A 152 -8.76 -14.95 -2.77
CA LEU A 152 -8.83 -14.02 -3.89
C LEU A 152 -8.40 -14.69 -5.22
N ALA A 153 -7.30 -15.43 -5.22
CA ALA A 153 -6.79 -16.11 -6.41
C ALA A 153 -7.75 -17.18 -6.97
N LEU A 154 -8.67 -17.72 -6.17
CA LEU A 154 -9.72 -18.62 -6.65
C LEU A 154 -10.90 -17.88 -7.30
N GLU A 155 -11.08 -16.60 -6.98
CA GLU A 155 -12.16 -15.75 -7.51
C GLU A 155 -11.75 -15.03 -8.80
N VAL A 156 -10.45 -14.86 -9.05
CA VAL A 156 -9.90 -14.31 -10.29
C VAL A 156 -9.62 -15.48 -11.24
N PRO A 157 -10.41 -15.70 -12.31
CA PRO A 157 -10.11 -16.74 -13.27
C PRO A 157 -8.77 -16.45 -13.93
N ALA A 158 -7.90 -17.46 -14.00
CA ALA A 158 -6.71 -17.41 -14.84
C ALA A 158 -7.17 -17.31 -16.30
N GLU A 159 -6.92 -16.17 -16.95
CA GLU A 159 -7.08 -16.00 -18.40
C GLU A 159 -6.01 -16.80 -19.18
#